data_AF-A0A268KCW6-F1
#
_entry.id   AF-A0A268KCW6-F1
#
_cell.length_a   1.000
_cell.length_b   1.000
_cell.length_c   1.000
_cell.angle_alpha   90.00
_cell.angle_beta   90.00
_cell.angle_gamma   90.00
#
_symmetry.space_group_name_H-M   'P 1'
#
loop_
_entity.id
_entity.type
_entity.pdbx_description
1 polymer ?
#
loop_
_entity_poly.entity_id
_entity_poly.type
_entity_poly.pdbx_seq_one_letter_code
_entity_poly.pdbx_strand_id
1 'polypeptide(L)'
;MEEEHIEQNPPPRKGYKLFKYLTVAVMFIVVFFSLGLIGVETTSSQEFCSSCHEMKPQYYTLKASSHSEVDCVSCHVDPGAKNYAKAQVNGVVEFYKKQTDTYLAPIKMPNLIPDEACERCHNMKSRDVTPSGDIIIPHDKHKTEGIECVQCHSGTAHGEISDRKMTYKSDYGKWNHKLGASVMSDSKYIRPQMDTCMECHKARKVTLECTACHESTMVPDDHKTEEFKAGDHGKIKPSELETCEKCHSYMSSEEYDLFKEDPSYKKYLNNEEIDSSNVTVNAYAKTNTFCKDCHGERPKSHQITSFMTKHGELSEDTQTCFTCHENRINSDAPVTKVQCSSCHTRSHKENWKSKHPVKLAENQKFDKTCLKCHVETTCTKCHRPDSNQKAKK
;
A
#
# COMPACT_ATOMS: atom_id res chain seq x y z
N MET A 1 33.64 52.84 -92.63
CA MET A 1 32.31 52.83 -92.01
C MET A 1 32.47 52.14 -90.68
N GLU A 2 32.26 52.89 -89.61
CA GLU A 2 32.11 52.35 -88.25
C GLU A 2 31.05 51.25 -88.22
N GLU A 3 31.31 50.19 -87.46
CA GLU A 3 30.25 49.29 -86.99
C GLU A 3 30.26 49.22 -85.45
N GLU A 4 29.04 49.37 -84.93
CA GLU A 4 28.59 49.74 -83.59
C GLU A 4 29.23 48.99 -82.41
N HIS A 5 29.70 49.78 -81.44
CA HIS A 5 29.78 49.34 -80.05
C HIS A 5 28.35 49.23 -79.48
N ILE A 6 27.85 48.00 -79.34
CA ILE A 6 26.62 47.72 -78.59
C ILE A 6 26.93 47.94 -77.10
N GLU A 7 26.50 49.08 -76.58
CA GLU A 7 26.56 49.40 -75.16
C GLU A 7 25.50 48.58 -74.41
N GLN A 8 25.93 47.48 -73.78
CA GLN A 8 25.07 46.69 -72.90
C GLN A 8 24.79 47.47 -71.61
N ASN A 9 23.57 48.02 -71.50
CA ASN A 9 23.09 48.64 -70.26
C ASN A 9 23.19 47.64 -69.08
N PRO A 10 23.83 48.01 -67.95
CA PRO A 10 23.97 47.11 -66.82
C PRO A 10 22.58 46.75 -66.25
N PRO A 11 22.30 45.47 -65.93
CA PRO A 11 21.00 45.06 -65.43
C PRO A 11 20.62 45.83 -64.17
N PRO A 12 19.31 46.11 -63.94
CA PRO A 12 18.84 47.02 -62.90
C PRO A 12 19.33 46.59 -61.51
N ARG A 13 20.31 47.34 -60.99
CA ARG A 13 21.11 46.97 -59.81
C ARG A 13 20.36 47.00 -58.45
N LYS A 14 19.15 47.56 -58.40
CA LYS A 14 18.38 47.65 -57.13
C LYS A 14 17.49 46.44 -56.86
N GLY A 15 16.91 45.84 -57.91
CA GLY A 15 16.04 44.66 -57.78
C GLY A 15 16.78 43.41 -57.30
N TYR A 16 17.98 43.15 -57.83
CA TYR A 16 18.77 41.98 -57.43
C TYR A 16 19.31 42.06 -56.00
N LYS A 17 19.62 43.28 -55.50
CA LYS A 17 20.06 43.47 -54.11
C LYS A 17 18.92 43.23 -53.14
N LEU A 18 17.73 43.77 -53.43
CA LEU A 18 16.53 43.53 -52.64
C LEU A 18 16.16 42.04 -52.62
N PHE A 19 16.17 41.38 -53.78
CA PHE A 19 15.91 39.94 -53.88
C PHE A 19 16.95 39.12 -53.11
N LYS A 20 18.25 39.46 -53.21
CA LYS A 20 19.32 38.81 -52.45
C LYS A 20 19.14 38.96 -50.93
N TYR A 21 18.84 40.16 -50.43
CA TYR A 21 18.58 40.36 -49.01
C TYR A 21 17.33 39.62 -48.54
N LEU A 22 16.27 39.59 -49.37
CA LEU A 22 15.05 38.85 -49.07
C LEU A 22 15.31 37.33 -49.02
N THR A 23 16.07 36.78 -49.98
CA THR A 23 16.45 35.37 -49.99
C THR A 23 17.31 35.00 -48.77
N VAL A 24 18.29 35.83 -48.40
CA VAL A 24 19.11 35.59 -47.20
C VAL A 24 18.27 35.69 -45.92
N ALA A 25 17.35 36.66 -45.83
CA ALA A 25 16.47 36.80 -44.68
C ALA A 25 15.52 35.60 -44.54
N VAL A 26 14.90 35.15 -45.63
CA VAL A 26 14.05 33.94 -45.63
C VAL A 26 14.87 32.71 -45.28
N MET A 27 16.07 32.54 -45.84
CA MET A 27 16.96 31.42 -45.50
C MET A 27 17.35 31.44 -44.02
N PHE A 28 17.66 32.62 -43.47
CA PHE A 28 17.97 32.77 -42.06
C PHE A 28 16.76 32.42 -41.17
N ILE A 29 15.57 32.92 -41.52
CA ILE A 29 14.32 32.60 -40.82
C ILE A 29 14.08 31.09 -40.84
N VAL A 30 14.18 30.46 -42.01
CA VAL A 30 14.00 29.00 -42.15
C VAL A 30 15.02 28.25 -41.29
N VAL A 31 16.30 28.60 -41.35
CA VAL A 31 17.33 27.96 -40.52
C VAL A 31 17.07 28.19 -39.03
N PHE A 32 16.70 29.39 -38.62
CA PHE A 32 16.42 29.73 -37.23
C PHE A 32 15.21 28.94 -36.67
N PHE A 33 14.11 28.88 -37.42
CA PHE A 33 12.93 28.10 -37.01
C PHE A 33 13.21 26.60 -37.03
N SER A 34 13.94 26.08 -38.03
CA SER A 34 14.33 24.67 -38.08
C SER A 34 15.22 24.28 -36.90
N LEU A 35 16.21 25.10 -36.56
CA LEU A 35 17.05 24.89 -35.37
C LEU A 35 16.23 24.97 -34.08
N GLY A 36 15.28 25.90 -34.02
CA GLY A 36 14.35 26.02 -32.89
C GLY A 36 13.50 24.76 -32.70
N LEU A 37 12.92 24.21 -33.77
CA LEU A 37 12.12 22.99 -33.73
C LEU A 37 12.95 21.77 -33.29
N ILE A 38 14.14 21.60 -33.86
CA ILE A 38 15.07 20.52 -33.48
C ILE A 38 15.46 20.65 -32.01
N GLY A 39 15.70 21.88 -31.53
CA GLY A 39 16.01 22.15 -30.12
C GLY A 39 14.86 21.75 -29.19
N VAL A 40 13.61 22.07 -29.55
CA VAL A 40 12.43 21.68 -28.76
C VAL A 40 12.26 20.16 -28.75
N GLU A 41 12.37 19.51 -29.89
CA GLU A 41 12.25 18.05 -29.99
C GLU A 41 13.33 17.33 -29.16
N THR A 42 14.59 17.77 -29.30
CA THR A 42 15.71 17.20 -28.53
C THR A 42 15.55 17.42 -27.04
N THR A 43 15.16 18.61 -26.59
CA THR A 43 14.97 18.92 -25.16
C THR A 43 13.71 18.29 -24.56
N SER A 44 12.86 17.72 -25.41
CA SER A 44 11.63 17.04 -25.01
C SER A 44 11.79 15.52 -24.93
N SER A 45 12.91 14.98 -25.42
CA SER A 45 13.12 13.54 -25.44
C SER A 45 13.42 12.96 -24.06
N GLN A 46 13.07 11.70 -23.87
CA GLN A 46 13.40 10.97 -22.65
C GLN A 46 14.92 10.85 -22.41
N GLU A 47 15.72 10.76 -23.47
CA GLU A 47 17.19 10.73 -23.38
C GLU A 47 17.74 12.04 -22.82
N PHE A 48 17.20 13.20 -23.27
CA PHE A 48 17.60 14.50 -22.73
C PHE A 48 17.25 14.61 -21.25
N CYS A 49 16.05 14.21 -20.84
CA CYS A 49 15.68 14.20 -19.42
C CYS A 49 16.61 13.31 -18.60
N SER A 50 16.99 12.14 -19.13
CA SER A 50 17.89 11.17 -18.46
C SER A 50 19.33 11.68 -18.28
N SER A 51 19.72 12.74 -19.00
CA SER A 51 21.02 13.39 -18.83
C SER A 51 21.16 14.04 -17.44
N CYS A 52 20.03 14.40 -16.81
CA CYS A 52 19.99 14.75 -15.40
C CYS A 52 20.05 13.48 -14.56
N HIS A 53 21.07 13.34 -13.71
CA HIS A 53 21.25 12.14 -12.90
C HIS A 53 20.05 11.87 -11.96
N GLU A 54 19.36 12.92 -11.51
CA GLU A 54 18.18 12.88 -10.64
C GLU A 54 16.97 12.24 -11.32
N MET A 55 16.94 12.23 -12.67
CA MET A 55 15.86 11.66 -13.49
C MET A 55 16.11 10.22 -13.89
N LYS A 56 17.27 9.64 -13.57
CA LYS A 56 17.56 8.22 -13.84
C LYS A 56 16.47 7.28 -13.33
N PRO A 57 15.95 7.42 -12.09
CA PRO A 57 14.89 6.53 -11.61
C PRO A 57 13.64 6.52 -12.51
N GLN A 58 13.18 7.71 -12.92
CA GLN A 58 12.01 7.88 -13.76
C GLN A 58 12.27 7.38 -15.18
N TYR A 59 13.47 7.62 -15.72
CA TYR A 59 13.86 7.12 -17.04
C TYR A 59 13.88 5.59 -17.10
N TYR A 60 14.55 4.92 -16.13
CA TYR A 60 14.67 3.46 -16.17
C TYR A 60 13.35 2.74 -15.85
N THR A 61 12.47 3.35 -15.04
CA THR A 61 11.12 2.82 -14.85
C THR A 61 10.24 3.00 -16.08
N LEU A 62 10.29 4.16 -16.74
CA LEU A 62 9.58 4.38 -18.00
C LEU A 62 10.03 3.39 -19.08
N LYS A 63 11.35 3.21 -19.25
CA LYS A 63 11.91 2.22 -20.19
C LYS A 63 11.52 0.78 -19.88
N ALA A 64 11.19 0.46 -18.63
CA ALA A 64 10.72 -0.85 -18.21
C ALA A 64 9.18 -0.99 -18.22
N SER A 65 8.46 0.09 -18.50
CA SER A 65 6.99 0.12 -18.54
C SER A 65 6.45 -0.21 -19.94
N SER A 66 5.11 -0.29 -20.05
CA SER A 66 4.42 -0.37 -21.35
C SER A 66 4.52 0.91 -22.21
N HIS A 67 5.08 2.00 -21.66
CA HIS A 67 5.22 3.30 -22.31
C HIS A 67 6.70 3.64 -22.63
N SER A 68 7.58 2.64 -22.80
CA SER A 68 9.02 2.83 -23.02
C SER A 68 9.39 3.70 -24.23
N GLU A 69 8.51 3.75 -25.23
CA GLU A 69 8.70 4.47 -26.50
C GLU A 69 8.02 5.84 -26.51
N VAL A 70 7.46 6.29 -25.38
CA VAL A 70 6.80 7.59 -25.26
C VAL A 70 7.72 8.57 -24.54
N ASP A 71 7.87 9.78 -25.09
CA ASP A 71 8.66 10.83 -24.45
C ASP A 71 7.96 11.42 -23.22
N CYS A 72 8.76 11.84 -22.23
CA CYS A 72 8.30 12.39 -20.96
C CYS A 72 7.26 13.51 -21.15
N VAL A 73 7.50 14.41 -22.11
CA VAL A 73 6.62 15.57 -22.36
C VAL A 73 5.23 15.18 -22.85
N SER A 74 5.08 13.99 -23.43
CA SER A 74 3.79 13.53 -23.93
C SER A 74 2.77 13.40 -22.80
N CYS A 75 3.25 13.11 -21.59
CA CYS A 75 2.44 13.05 -20.38
C CYS A 75 2.59 14.28 -19.50
N HIS A 76 3.83 14.77 -19.30
CA HIS A 76 4.13 15.82 -18.33
C HIS A 76 3.91 17.25 -18.85
N VAL A 77 3.58 17.43 -20.13
CA VAL A 77 3.34 18.74 -20.74
C VAL A 77 2.01 18.75 -21.49
N ASP A 78 1.16 19.72 -21.15
CA ASP A 78 -0.09 19.96 -21.86
C ASP A 78 0.17 20.34 -23.32
N PRO A 79 -0.72 19.99 -24.25
CA PRO A 79 -0.48 20.23 -25.66
C PRO A 79 -0.58 21.73 -25.97
N GLY A 80 0.04 22.14 -27.08
CA GLY A 80 -0.02 23.50 -27.61
C GLY A 80 1.21 24.35 -27.27
N ALA A 81 1.58 25.22 -28.22
CA ALA A 81 2.84 25.97 -28.19
C ALA A 81 3.04 26.80 -26.90
N LYS A 82 1.96 27.35 -26.34
CA LYS A 82 2.01 28.11 -25.08
C LYS A 82 2.42 27.24 -23.88
N ASN A 83 1.92 26.01 -23.81
CA ASN A 83 2.20 25.09 -22.71
C ASN A 83 3.62 24.54 -22.82
N TYR A 84 4.07 24.21 -24.03
CA TYR A 84 5.48 23.89 -24.30
C TYR A 84 6.41 25.04 -23.90
N ALA A 85 6.12 26.28 -24.27
CA ALA A 85 6.93 27.43 -23.88
C ALA A 85 6.97 27.60 -22.34
N LYS A 86 5.83 27.41 -21.65
CA LYS A 86 5.76 27.45 -20.19
C LYS A 86 6.59 26.32 -19.55
N ALA A 87 6.53 25.12 -20.09
CA ALA A 87 7.32 23.98 -19.61
C ALA A 87 8.82 24.23 -19.74
N GLN A 88 9.27 24.84 -20.84
CA GLN A 88 10.67 25.23 -21.03
C GLN A 88 11.13 26.27 -20.00
N VAL A 89 10.32 27.29 -19.72
CA VAL A 89 10.62 28.28 -18.66
C VAL A 89 10.68 27.62 -17.28
N ASN A 90 9.75 26.71 -16.98
CA ASN A 90 9.80 25.94 -15.74
C ASN A 90 11.04 25.05 -15.65
N GLY A 91 11.49 24.47 -16.76
CA GLY A 91 12.74 23.71 -16.83
C GLY A 91 13.96 24.52 -16.40
N VAL A 92 14.02 25.82 -16.73
CA VAL A 92 15.08 26.72 -16.27
C VAL A 92 15.02 26.92 -14.74
N VAL A 93 13.82 27.03 -14.17
CA VAL A 93 13.63 27.13 -12.72
C VAL A 93 14.09 25.85 -12.01
N GLU A 94 13.73 24.68 -12.54
CA GLU A 94 14.18 23.40 -11.98
C GLU A 94 15.69 23.20 -12.12
N PHE A 95 16.29 23.65 -13.23
CA PHE A 95 17.74 23.69 -13.39
C PHE A 95 18.42 24.58 -12.34
N TYR A 96 17.86 25.76 -12.05
CA TYR A 96 18.36 26.63 -10.99
C TYR A 96 18.26 25.98 -9.60
N LYS A 97 17.13 25.33 -9.29
CA LYS A 97 16.95 24.59 -8.03
C LYS A 97 17.96 23.45 -7.89
N LYS A 98 18.22 22.72 -8.97
CA LYS A 98 19.25 21.70 -9.03
C LYS A 98 20.64 22.29 -8.74
N GLN A 99 21.00 23.38 -9.42
CA GLN A 99 22.31 24.03 -9.25
C GLN A 99 22.53 24.58 -7.83
N THR A 100 21.45 24.97 -7.15
CA THR A 100 21.47 25.47 -5.77
C THR A 100 21.19 24.39 -4.71
N ASP A 101 20.99 23.13 -5.13
CA ASP A 101 20.56 22.00 -4.31
C ASP A 101 19.30 22.25 -3.43
N THR A 102 18.43 23.16 -3.87
CA THR A 102 17.23 23.57 -3.11
C THR A 102 15.99 22.72 -3.42
N TYR A 103 16.13 21.66 -4.23
CA TYR A 103 15.04 20.73 -4.51
C TYR A 103 14.94 19.62 -3.44
N LEU A 104 13.72 19.11 -3.26
CA LEU A 104 13.41 18.03 -2.32
C LEU A 104 13.46 16.66 -3.02
N ALA A 105 13.96 15.66 -2.29
CA ALA A 105 13.90 14.26 -2.68
C ALA A 105 13.14 13.45 -1.60
N PRO A 106 12.28 12.47 -1.97
CA PRO A 106 11.97 12.06 -3.35
C PRO A 106 11.19 13.13 -4.13
N ILE A 107 11.47 13.23 -5.44
CA ILE A 107 10.77 14.18 -6.31
C ILE A 107 9.32 13.72 -6.46
N LYS A 108 8.38 14.61 -6.13
CA LYS A 108 6.94 14.37 -6.24
C LYS A 108 6.33 15.33 -7.24
N MET A 109 5.38 14.82 -8.02
CA MET A 109 4.56 15.63 -8.90
C MET A 109 3.62 16.49 -8.04
N PRO A 110 3.54 17.81 -8.28
CA PRO A 110 2.67 18.69 -7.51
C PRO A 110 1.19 18.53 -7.88
N ASN A 111 0.91 18.08 -9.11
CA ASN A 111 -0.43 17.87 -9.64
C ASN A 111 -0.52 16.49 -10.30
N LEU A 112 -1.73 15.97 -10.40
CA LEU A 112 -2.00 14.75 -11.17
C LEU A 112 -1.79 14.98 -12.66
N ILE A 113 -1.49 13.90 -13.39
CA ILE A 113 -1.46 13.94 -14.86
C ILE A 113 -2.92 13.99 -15.33
N PRO A 114 -3.29 14.98 -16.14
CA PRO A 114 -4.66 15.12 -16.61
C PRO A 114 -5.02 14.00 -17.60
N ASP A 115 -6.30 13.63 -17.64
CA ASP A 115 -6.82 12.57 -18.51
C ASP A 115 -6.48 12.80 -19.98
N GLU A 116 -6.45 14.05 -20.44
CA GLU A 116 -6.13 14.41 -21.83
C GLU A 116 -4.73 13.96 -22.24
N ALA A 117 -3.81 13.71 -21.32
CA ALA A 117 -2.52 13.10 -21.64
C ALA A 117 -2.68 11.64 -22.08
N CYS A 118 -3.51 10.87 -21.37
CA CYS A 118 -3.80 9.48 -21.65
C CYS A 118 -4.69 9.33 -22.89
N GLU A 119 -5.72 10.17 -23.02
CA GLU A 119 -6.75 10.06 -24.07
C GLU A 119 -6.26 10.39 -25.49
N ARG A 120 -5.08 11.01 -25.62
CA ARG A 120 -4.41 11.17 -26.92
C ARG A 120 -4.17 9.82 -27.61
N CYS A 121 -3.89 8.78 -26.81
CA CYS A 121 -3.62 7.44 -27.31
C CYS A 121 -4.67 6.42 -26.84
N HIS A 122 -5.31 6.64 -25.70
CA HIS A 122 -6.30 5.76 -25.09
C HIS A 122 -7.70 6.38 -25.15
N ASN A 123 -8.30 6.38 -26.35
CA ASN A 123 -9.66 6.87 -26.51
C ASN A 123 -10.69 5.87 -25.93
N MET A 124 -11.26 6.22 -24.78
CA MET A 124 -12.22 5.38 -24.06
C MET A 124 -13.57 5.21 -24.76
N LYS A 125 -13.90 6.03 -25.76
CA LYS A 125 -15.15 5.89 -26.54
C LYS A 125 -15.08 4.79 -27.60
N SER A 126 -13.87 4.47 -28.06
CA SER A 126 -13.64 3.53 -29.16
C SER A 126 -12.84 2.30 -28.76
N ARG A 127 -12.37 2.24 -27.51
CA ARG A 127 -11.52 1.17 -27.01
C ARG A 127 -12.34 0.21 -26.16
N ASP A 128 -12.35 -1.06 -26.56
CA ASP A 128 -12.76 -2.14 -25.67
C ASP A 128 -11.67 -2.33 -24.61
N VAL A 129 -12.02 -2.05 -23.36
CA VAL A 129 -11.15 -2.30 -22.21
C VAL A 129 -11.59 -3.58 -21.53
N THR A 130 -10.66 -4.51 -21.37
CA THR A 130 -10.88 -5.73 -20.60
C THR A 130 -10.10 -5.59 -19.29
N PRO A 131 -10.78 -5.41 -18.15
CA PRO A 131 -10.13 -5.49 -16.85
C PRO A 131 -9.46 -6.85 -16.66
N SER A 132 -8.54 -6.95 -15.70
CA SER A 132 -7.90 -8.23 -15.43
C SER A 132 -8.88 -9.18 -14.75
N GLY A 133 -8.97 -10.42 -15.25
CA GLY A 133 -9.78 -11.47 -14.62
C GLY A 133 -11.27 -11.27 -14.86
N ASP A 134 -12.03 -11.26 -13.77
CA ASP A 134 -13.50 -11.20 -13.76
C ASP A 134 -14.03 -9.85 -13.23
N ILE A 135 -13.17 -8.83 -13.15
CA ILE A 135 -13.54 -7.53 -12.58
C ILE A 135 -14.35 -6.71 -13.59
N ILE A 136 -15.44 -6.12 -13.12
CA ILE A 136 -16.32 -5.22 -13.86
C ILE A 136 -15.90 -3.78 -13.55
N ILE A 137 -15.30 -3.09 -14.53
CA ILE A 137 -14.88 -1.68 -14.38
C ILE A 137 -15.46 -0.83 -15.53
N PRO A 138 -16.66 -0.23 -15.34
CA PRO A 138 -17.24 0.69 -16.31
C PRO A 138 -16.52 2.05 -16.26
N HIS A 139 -15.48 2.22 -17.07
CA HIS A 139 -14.64 3.43 -17.07
C HIS A 139 -15.42 4.71 -17.41
N ASP A 140 -16.46 4.59 -18.25
CA ASP A 140 -17.37 5.68 -18.62
C ASP A 140 -18.12 6.24 -17.40
N LYS A 141 -18.60 5.36 -16.52
CA LYS A 141 -19.27 5.75 -15.27
C LYS A 141 -18.31 6.42 -14.31
N HIS A 142 -17.11 5.86 -14.14
CA HIS A 142 -16.08 6.46 -13.28
C HIS A 142 -15.65 7.85 -13.77
N LYS A 143 -15.45 7.99 -15.08
CA LYS A 143 -15.10 9.27 -15.68
C LYS A 143 -16.21 10.31 -15.53
N THR A 144 -17.48 9.90 -15.67
CA THR A 144 -18.63 10.80 -15.47
C THR A 144 -18.68 11.34 -14.03
N GLU A 145 -18.25 10.53 -13.06
CA GLU A 145 -18.12 10.92 -11.65
C GLU A 145 -16.82 11.67 -11.32
N GLY A 146 -16.09 12.12 -12.35
CA GLY A 146 -14.87 12.93 -12.23
C GLY A 146 -13.67 12.18 -11.67
N ILE A 147 -13.60 10.86 -11.86
CA ILE A 147 -12.42 10.07 -11.50
C ILE A 147 -11.41 10.11 -12.65
N GLU A 148 -10.21 10.61 -12.35
CA GLU A 148 -9.09 10.71 -13.30
C GLU A 148 -8.36 9.37 -13.45
N CYS A 149 -7.74 9.15 -14.60
CA CYS A 149 -7.03 7.91 -14.96
C CYS A 149 -5.99 7.53 -13.92
N VAL A 150 -5.18 8.50 -13.48
CA VAL A 150 -4.06 8.28 -12.55
C VAL A 150 -4.48 8.02 -11.11
N GLN A 151 -5.76 8.20 -10.76
CA GLN A 151 -6.26 7.80 -9.45
C GLN A 151 -6.30 6.29 -9.28
N CYS A 152 -6.39 5.54 -10.39
CA CYS A 152 -6.27 4.08 -10.42
C CYS A 152 -4.96 3.62 -11.07
N HIS A 153 -4.49 4.34 -12.09
CA HIS A 153 -3.31 4.00 -12.90
C HIS A 153 -2.06 4.84 -12.54
N SER A 154 -1.91 5.18 -11.26
CA SER A 154 -0.77 5.95 -10.69
C SER A 154 0.59 5.35 -11.03
N GLY A 155 0.66 4.02 -11.06
CA GLY A 155 1.88 3.24 -11.26
C GLY A 155 2.32 3.00 -12.71
N THR A 156 1.53 3.39 -13.71
CA THR A 156 1.66 2.89 -15.09
C THR A 156 3.04 3.12 -15.71
N ALA A 157 3.66 4.29 -15.48
CA ALA A 157 4.97 4.62 -16.06
C ALA A 157 6.14 4.46 -15.08
N HIS A 158 5.89 4.62 -13.78
CA HIS A 158 6.95 4.78 -12.78
C HIS A 158 6.87 3.82 -11.59
N GLY A 159 5.84 2.98 -11.49
CA GLY A 159 5.74 1.96 -10.45
C GLY A 159 5.80 2.52 -9.02
N GLU A 160 5.25 3.73 -8.82
CA GLU A 160 5.14 4.44 -7.54
C GLU A 160 6.45 4.58 -6.76
N ILE A 161 7.60 4.64 -7.44
CA ILE A 161 8.93 4.71 -6.82
C ILE A 161 9.13 5.87 -5.85
N SER A 162 8.37 6.95 -6.00
CA SER A 162 8.40 8.11 -5.10
C SER A 162 7.75 7.78 -3.75
N ASP A 163 6.59 7.11 -3.77
CA ASP A 163 5.85 6.73 -2.57
C ASP A 163 6.47 5.51 -1.88
N ARG A 164 7.13 4.65 -2.66
CA ARG A 164 8.02 3.59 -2.16
C ARG A 164 9.34 4.12 -1.56
N LYS A 165 9.57 5.44 -1.62
CA LYS A 165 10.77 6.13 -1.12
C LYS A 165 12.07 5.53 -1.69
N MET A 166 12.11 5.28 -3.01
CA MET A 166 13.25 4.67 -3.69
C MET A 166 14.16 5.66 -4.42
N THR A 167 13.85 6.96 -4.34
CA THR A 167 14.51 8.02 -5.12
C THR A 167 15.24 9.04 -4.24
N TYR A 168 16.09 8.54 -3.33
CA TYR A 168 16.96 9.39 -2.52
C TYR A 168 18.15 9.94 -3.31
N LYS A 169 18.62 11.15 -2.93
CA LYS A 169 19.76 11.82 -3.58
C LYS A 169 21.03 10.95 -3.62
N SER A 170 21.27 10.14 -2.58
CA SER A 170 22.41 9.22 -2.48
C SER A 170 22.38 8.06 -3.48
N ASP A 171 21.21 7.73 -4.04
CA ASP A 171 20.98 6.47 -4.74
C ASP A 171 20.73 6.62 -6.23
N TYR A 172 20.66 7.85 -6.76
CA TYR A 172 20.42 8.09 -8.20
C TYR A 172 21.42 7.36 -9.11
N GLY A 173 22.69 7.28 -8.70
CA GLY A 173 23.73 6.58 -9.46
C GLY A 173 23.56 5.05 -9.52
N LYS A 174 22.75 4.46 -8.63
CA LYS A 174 22.51 3.01 -8.57
C LYS A 174 21.47 2.54 -9.59
N TRP A 175 20.66 3.45 -10.12
CA TRP A 175 19.62 3.14 -11.09
C TRP A 175 20.19 2.74 -12.45
N ASN A 176 19.66 1.65 -12.99
CA ASN A 176 20.00 1.07 -14.27
C ASN A 176 18.80 0.26 -14.81
N HIS A 177 18.90 -0.27 -16.03
CA HIS A 177 17.83 -1.06 -16.66
C HIS A 177 17.40 -2.28 -15.82
N LYS A 178 18.33 -2.98 -15.16
CA LYS A 178 18.00 -4.13 -14.32
C LYS A 178 17.17 -3.72 -13.11
N LEU A 179 17.57 -2.64 -12.42
CA LEU A 179 16.82 -2.12 -11.29
C LEU A 179 15.45 -1.60 -11.72
N GLY A 180 15.38 -0.82 -12.80
CA GLY A 180 14.11 -0.33 -13.37
C GLY A 180 13.15 -1.48 -13.69
N ALA A 181 13.63 -2.51 -14.38
CA ALA A 181 12.83 -3.70 -14.70
C ALA A 181 12.37 -4.45 -13.44
N SER A 182 13.26 -4.65 -12.46
CA SER A 182 12.92 -5.32 -11.20
C SER A 182 11.88 -4.56 -10.37
N VAL A 183 11.89 -3.24 -10.45
CA VAL A 183 10.93 -2.38 -9.73
C VAL A 183 9.56 -2.39 -10.43
N MET A 184 9.56 -2.39 -11.76
CA MET A 184 8.35 -2.41 -12.58
C MET A 184 7.74 -3.82 -12.74
N SER A 185 8.45 -4.88 -12.38
CA SER A 185 7.90 -6.24 -12.38
C SER A 185 6.95 -6.52 -11.23
N ASP A 186 6.94 -5.67 -10.20
CA ASP A 186 6.05 -5.82 -9.06
C ASP A 186 4.65 -5.32 -9.39
N SER A 187 3.73 -6.26 -9.65
CA SER A 187 2.35 -5.96 -10.04
C SER A 187 1.59 -5.11 -9.03
N LYS A 188 2.00 -5.12 -7.75
CA LYS A 188 1.38 -4.33 -6.68
C LYS A 188 1.41 -2.83 -6.99
N TYR A 189 2.47 -2.35 -7.63
CA TYR A 189 2.72 -0.92 -7.85
C TYR A 189 2.48 -0.47 -9.28
N ILE A 190 2.11 -1.36 -10.20
CA ILE A 190 1.88 -1.02 -11.61
C ILE A 190 0.44 -1.31 -12.07
N ARG A 191 -0.37 -1.94 -11.21
CA ARG A 191 -1.77 -2.23 -11.45
C ARG A 191 -2.60 -1.69 -10.29
N PRO A 192 -3.84 -1.21 -10.55
CA PRO A 192 -4.77 -0.87 -9.48
C PRO A 192 -4.95 -2.07 -8.54
N GLN A 193 -4.84 -1.83 -7.24
CA GLN A 193 -5.12 -2.83 -6.22
C GLN A 193 -6.57 -2.74 -5.76
N MET A 194 -7.09 -3.82 -5.18
CA MET A 194 -8.45 -3.83 -4.64
C MET A 194 -8.65 -2.74 -3.57
N ASP A 195 -7.63 -2.46 -2.74
CA ASP A 195 -7.62 -1.35 -1.78
C ASP A 195 -8.01 -0.01 -2.43
N THR A 196 -7.44 0.30 -3.60
CA THR A 196 -7.75 1.53 -4.34
C THR A 196 -9.25 1.64 -4.66
N CYS A 197 -9.86 0.53 -5.08
CA CYS A 197 -11.29 0.46 -5.38
C CYS A 197 -12.12 0.62 -4.10
N MET A 198 -11.79 -0.16 -3.07
CA MET A 198 -12.56 -0.27 -1.84
C MET A 198 -12.50 1.00 -1.00
N GLU A 199 -11.33 1.63 -0.87
CA GLU A 199 -11.18 2.91 -0.16
C GLU A 199 -12.00 4.01 -0.82
N CYS A 200 -11.94 4.12 -2.15
CA CYS A 200 -12.69 5.11 -2.91
C CYS A 200 -14.21 4.87 -2.80
N HIS A 201 -14.66 3.62 -2.98
CA HIS A 201 -16.08 3.26 -2.86
C HIS A 201 -16.61 3.48 -1.44
N LYS A 202 -15.83 3.11 -0.41
CA LYS A 202 -16.16 3.38 1.01
C LYS A 202 -16.28 4.88 1.27
N ALA A 203 -15.31 5.68 0.81
CA ALA A 203 -15.32 7.12 0.98
C ALA A 203 -16.50 7.79 0.26
N ARG A 204 -16.85 7.31 -0.94
CA ARG A 204 -17.98 7.82 -1.74
C ARG A 204 -19.33 7.18 -1.40
N LYS A 205 -19.38 6.24 -0.46
CA LYS A 205 -20.59 5.48 -0.08
C LYS A 205 -21.26 4.76 -1.27
N VAL A 206 -20.44 4.21 -2.15
CA VAL A 206 -20.84 3.36 -3.28
C VAL A 206 -20.85 1.90 -2.81
N THR A 207 -21.54 1.03 -3.54
CA THR A 207 -21.60 -0.41 -3.24
C THR A 207 -20.21 -1.03 -3.03
N LEU A 208 -20.11 -1.86 -1.99
CA LEU A 208 -18.97 -2.70 -1.66
C LEU A 208 -19.30 -4.20 -1.84
N GLU A 209 -20.49 -4.50 -2.35
CA GLU A 209 -20.92 -5.87 -2.64
C GLU A 209 -20.03 -6.49 -3.71
N CYS A 210 -19.49 -7.68 -3.43
CA CYS A 210 -18.52 -8.33 -4.30
C CYS A 210 -19.07 -8.56 -5.72
N THR A 211 -20.36 -8.91 -5.84
CA THR A 211 -21.04 -9.16 -7.13
C THR A 211 -21.26 -7.90 -7.97
N ALA A 212 -21.07 -6.71 -7.40
CA ALA A 212 -21.08 -5.47 -8.18
C ALA A 212 -19.77 -5.27 -8.95
N CYS A 213 -18.68 -5.87 -8.46
CA CYS A 213 -17.34 -5.75 -9.02
C CYS A 213 -16.87 -7.02 -9.72
N HIS A 214 -17.41 -8.20 -9.39
CA HIS A 214 -16.98 -9.47 -9.92
C HIS A 214 -18.07 -10.16 -10.74
N GLU A 215 -17.73 -10.62 -11.95
CA GLU A 215 -18.61 -11.42 -12.79
C GLU A 215 -18.80 -12.84 -12.25
N SER A 216 -17.80 -13.38 -11.55
CA SER A 216 -17.83 -14.74 -11.02
C SER A 216 -18.24 -14.79 -9.55
N THR A 217 -18.71 -15.97 -9.11
CA THR A 217 -19.00 -16.20 -7.69
C THR A 217 -17.71 -16.19 -6.88
N MET A 218 -17.61 -15.26 -5.93
CA MET A 218 -16.45 -15.13 -5.03
C MET A 218 -16.40 -16.17 -3.92
N VAL A 219 -17.45 -16.99 -3.77
CA VAL A 219 -17.49 -18.10 -2.82
C VAL A 219 -16.97 -19.37 -3.51
N PRO A 220 -15.79 -19.88 -3.15
CA PRO A 220 -15.28 -21.11 -3.75
C PRO A 220 -16.10 -22.33 -3.32
N ASP A 221 -16.02 -23.42 -4.07
CA ASP A 221 -16.91 -24.57 -3.86
C ASP A 221 -16.65 -25.33 -2.55
N ASP A 222 -15.42 -25.32 -2.05
CA ASP A 222 -15.06 -25.89 -0.76
C ASP A 222 -15.78 -25.22 0.43
N HIS A 223 -16.09 -23.91 0.34
CA HIS A 223 -16.83 -23.16 1.35
C HIS A 223 -18.30 -23.61 1.47
N LYS A 224 -18.80 -24.35 0.47
CA LYS A 224 -20.18 -24.86 0.45
C LYS A 224 -20.31 -26.22 1.14
N THR A 225 -19.20 -26.86 1.48
CA THR A 225 -19.17 -28.20 2.08
C THR A 225 -19.54 -28.17 3.56
N GLU A 226 -20.09 -29.28 4.06
CA GLU A 226 -20.42 -29.41 5.49
C GLU A 226 -19.16 -29.56 6.34
N GLU A 227 -18.10 -30.15 5.77
CA GLU A 227 -16.77 -30.28 6.36
C GLU A 227 -16.16 -28.91 6.67
N PHE A 228 -16.26 -27.96 5.73
CA PHE A 228 -15.81 -26.58 5.94
C PHE A 228 -16.53 -25.93 7.12
N LYS A 229 -17.87 -26.08 7.20
CA LYS A 229 -18.69 -25.57 8.30
C LYS A 229 -18.41 -26.28 9.63
N ALA A 230 -18.02 -27.55 9.59
CA ALA A 230 -17.64 -28.32 10.77
C ALA A 230 -16.27 -27.91 11.36
N GLY A 231 -15.55 -26.98 10.71
CA GLY A 231 -14.31 -26.39 11.22
C GLY A 231 -13.04 -26.90 10.55
N ASP A 232 -13.12 -27.69 9.49
CA ASP A 232 -11.94 -28.18 8.78
C ASP A 232 -11.12 -27.05 8.12
N HIS A 233 -11.75 -25.92 7.78
CA HIS A 233 -11.07 -24.73 7.29
C HIS A 233 -10.06 -24.14 8.28
N GLY A 234 -10.18 -24.44 9.57
CA GLY A 234 -9.24 -24.02 10.61
C GLY A 234 -7.95 -24.84 10.64
N LYS A 235 -7.87 -25.96 9.91
CA LYS A 235 -6.70 -26.87 9.86
C LYS A 235 -5.70 -26.47 8.77
N ILE A 236 -5.59 -25.18 8.49
CA ILE A 236 -4.68 -24.61 7.50
C ILE A 236 -3.33 -24.25 8.13
N LYS A 237 -2.30 -24.18 7.29
CA LYS A 237 -0.98 -23.70 7.69
C LYS A 237 -0.97 -22.17 7.76
N PRO A 238 -0.17 -21.55 8.65
CA PRO A 238 0.01 -20.10 8.67
C PRO A 238 0.34 -19.47 7.31
N SER A 239 1.15 -20.16 6.49
CA SER A 239 1.52 -19.72 5.13
C SER A 239 0.34 -19.62 4.15
N GLU A 240 -0.80 -20.24 4.45
CA GLU A 240 -2.00 -20.21 3.60
C GLU A 240 -2.92 -19.02 3.94
N LEU A 241 -2.70 -18.36 5.09
CA LEU A 241 -3.56 -17.28 5.57
C LEU A 241 -3.56 -16.05 4.65
N GLU A 242 -2.43 -15.74 4.00
CA GLU A 242 -2.37 -14.64 3.03
C GLU A 242 -3.36 -14.84 1.87
N THR A 243 -3.71 -16.08 1.53
CA THR A 243 -4.69 -16.35 0.48
C THR A 243 -6.10 -16.05 0.96
N CYS A 244 -6.41 -16.39 2.22
CA CYS A 244 -7.69 -16.06 2.84
C CYS A 244 -7.85 -14.54 3.03
N GLU A 245 -6.76 -13.87 3.43
CA GLU A 245 -6.73 -12.43 3.70
C GLU A 245 -7.13 -11.61 2.47
N LYS A 246 -6.74 -12.03 1.26
CA LYS A 246 -7.06 -11.35 -0.01
C LYS A 246 -8.54 -11.06 -0.22
N CYS A 247 -9.43 -11.86 0.37
CA CYS A 247 -10.88 -11.67 0.26
C CYS A 247 -11.49 -11.24 1.60
N HIS A 248 -11.07 -11.87 2.70
CA HIS A 248 -11.72 -11.69 3.99
C HIS A 248 -11.32 -10.40 4.72
N SER A 249 -10.19 -9.76 4.37
CA SER A 249 -9.81 -8.47 4.97
C SER A 249 -10.89 -7.41 4.76
N TYR A 250 -11.46 -7.35 3.56
CA TYR A 250 -12.51 -6.41 3.17
C TYR A 250 -13.89 -6.72 3.76
N MET A 251 -14.07 -7.92 4.35
CA MET A 251 -15.31 -8.31 5.03
C MET A 251 -15.31 -7.88 6.50
N SER A 252 -14.15 -7.47 7.05
CA SER A 252 -14.08 -6.96 8.40
C SER A 252 -14.66 -5.56 8.50
N SER A 253 -15.54 -5.36 9.47
CA SER A 253 -16.09 -4.05 9.85
C SER A 253 -15.08 -3.14 10.56
N GLU A 254 -14.05 -3.71 11.17
CA GLU A 254 -12.96 -2.98 11.85
C GLU A 254 -11.64 -3.13 11.08
N GLU A 255 -10.88 -2.04 11.02
CA GLU A 255 -9.53 -2.03 10.46
C GLU A 255 -8.55 -2.75 11.39
N TYR A 256 -7.70 -3.59 10.82
CA TYR A 256 -6.62 -4.28 11.52
C TYR A 256 -5.40 -4.37 10.62
N ASP A 257 -4.23 -4.56 11.23
CA ASP A 257 -2.95 -4.63 10.52
C ASP A 257 -2.14 -5.82 11.04
N LEU A 258 -2.53 -7.02 10.57
CA LEU A 258 -1.90 -8.28 10.94
C LEU A 258 -0.74 -8.67 10.03
N PHE A 259 -0.90 -8.48 8.72
CA PHE A 259 0.09 -8.86 7.71
C PHE A 259 0.95 -7.66 7.33
N LYS A 260 1.60 -7.04 8.33
CA LYS A 260 2.50 -5.90 8.13
C LYS A 260 3.57 -6.25 7.10
N GLU A 261 3.49 -5.64 5.93
CA GLU A 261 4.56 -5.73 4.96
C GLU A 261 5.75 -4.90 5.44
N ASP A 262 6.95 -5.51 5.40
CA ASP A 262 8.18 -4.77 5.59
C ASP A 262 8.34 -3.73 4.46
N PRO A 263 8.84 -2.52 4.75
CA PRO A 263 9.06 -1.51 3.72
C PRO A 263 9.86 -2.09 2.54
N SER A 264 9.42 -1.82 1.30
CA SER A 264 9.97 -2.44 0.09
C SER A 264 11.49 -2.32 -0.01
N TYR A 265 12.09 -1.25 0.54
CA TYR A 265 13.54 -1.05 0.57
C TYR A 265 14.31 -2.12 1.36
N LYS A 266 13.72 -2.75 2.38
CA LYS A 266 14.38 -3.82 3.18
C LYS A 266 14.65 -5.08 2.34
N LYS A 267 13.74 -5.42 1.42
CA LYS A 267 13.90 -6.52 0.45
C LYS A 267 15.14 -6.37 -0.43
N TYR A 268 15.59 -5.13 -0.65
CA TYR A 268 16.73 -4.81 -1.50
C TYR A 268 18.04 -4.61 -0.72
N LEU A 269 17.97 -4.39 0.60
CA LEU A 269 19.14 -4.23 1.46
C LEU A 269 19.63 -5.58 2.03
N ASN A 270 18.71 -6.49 2.32
CA ASN A 270 19.03 -7.81 2.84
C ASN A 270 18.73 -8.85 1.78
N ASN A 271 19.73 -9.64 1.42
CA ASN A 271 19.61 -10.80 0.52
C ASN A 271 18.92 -11.99 1.21
N GLU A 272 18.00 -11.72 2.13
CA GLU A 272 17.33 -12.70 2.99
C GLU A 272 15.86 -12.85 2.57
N GLU A 273 15.37 -14.08 2.64
CA GLU A 273 13.94 -14.36 2.54
C GLU A 273 13.21 -13.60 3.64
N ILE A 274 12.25 -12.78 3.22
CA ILE A 274 11.40 -12.01 4.13
C ILE A 274 10.48 -12.99 4.84
N ASP A 275 10.65 -13.13 6.15
CA ASP A 275 9.72 -13.83 7.03
C ASP A 275 8.43 -13.01 7.11
N SER A 276 7.56 -13.22 6.12
CA SER A 276 6.19 -12.72 6.09
C SER A 276 5.42 -13.37 7.23
N SER A 277 5.49 -12.70 8.37
CA SER A 277 4.50 -12.76 9.43
C SER A 277 4.49 -14.05 10.27
N ASN A 278 4.87 -13.91 11.55
CA ASN A 278 4.57 -14.86 12.63
C ASN A 278 3.05 -14.87 12.98
N VAL A 279 2.16 -14.68 12.00
CA VAL A 279 0.71 -14.63 12.19
C VAL A 279 0.20 -16.05 12.31
N THR A 280 -0.39 -16.36 13.46
CA THR A 280 -1.00 -17.67 13.71
C THR A 280 -2.45 -17.66 13.23
N VAL A 281 -2.97 -18.83 12.83
CA VAL A 281 -4.39 -19.01 12.45
C VAL A 281 -5.32 -18.51 13.56
N ASN A 282 -4.97 -18.77 14.82
CA ASN A 282 -5.71 -18.28 15.98
C ASN A 282 -5.71 -16.74 16.06
N ALA A 283 -4.57 -16.08 15.81
CA ALA A 283 -4.51 -14.61 15.83
C ALA A 283 -5.36 -14.02 14.70
N TYR A 284 -5.37 -14.65 13.53
CA TYR A 284 -6.18 -14.23 12.39
C TYR A 284 -7.69 -14.35 12.67
N ALA A 285 -8.15 -15.51 13.14
CA ALA A 285 -9.56 -15.73 13.48
C ALA A 285 -10.09 -14.77 14.56
N LYS A 286 -9.21 -14.31 15.46
CA LYS A 286 -9.54 -13.41 16.56
C LYS A 286 -9.61 -11.93 16.16
N THR A 287 -9.00 -11.52 15.06
CA THR A 287 -8.82 -10.09 14.74
C THR A 287 -9.84 -9.63 13.72
N ASN A 288 -10.01 -10.41 12.65
CA ASN A 288 -11.01 -10.16 11.63
C ASN A 288 -12.42 -10.30 12.22
N THR A 289 -13.20 -9.22 12.17
CA THR A 289 -14.57 -9.20 12.74
C THR A 289 -15.51 -10.17 12.03
N PHE A 290 -15.32 -10.42 10.73
CA PHE A 290 -16.07 -11.44 10.00
C PHE A 290 -15.89 -12.83 10.61
N CYS A 291 -14.66 -13.17 11.00
CA CYS A 291 -14.36 -14.45 11.65
C CYS A 291 -14.92 -14.48 13.08
N LYS A 292 -14.84 -13.37 13.82
CA LYS A 292 -15.33 -13.26 15.20
C LYS A 292 -16.83 -13.54 15.30
N ASP A 293 -17.62 -13.19 14.30
CA ASP A 293 -19.07 -13.42 14.34
C ASP A 293 -19.42 -14.90 14.53
N CYS A 294 -18.60 -15.81 13.98
CA CYS A 294 -18.76 -17.25 14.19
C CYS A 294 -17.83 -17.81 15.29
N HIS A 295 -16.57 -17.39 15.34
CA HIS A 295 -15.54 -17.95 16.25
C HIS A 295 -15.50 -17.28 17.63
N GLY A 296 -16.18 -16.15 17.81
CA GLY A 296 -16.30 -15.42 19.07
C GLY A 296 -17.41 -15.94 19.98
N GLU A 297 -18.19 -16.93 19.53
CA GLU A 297 -19.26 -17.50 20.33
C GLU A 297 -18.71 -18.26 21.54
N ARG A 298 -19.23 -17.93 22.72
CA ARG A 298 -18.82 -18.57 23.97
C ARG A 298 -19.25 -20.04 23.97
N PRO A 299 -18.31 -21.01 24.06
CA PRO A 299 -18.65 -22.42 23.94
C PRO A 299 -19.49 -22.91 25.13
N LYS A 300 -20.25 -23.99 24.93
CA LYS A 300 -21.09 -24.63 25.97
C LYS A 300 -20.31 -24.96 27.26
N SER A 301 -19.01 -25.26 27.13
CA SER A 301 -18.12 -25.51 28.27
C SER A 301 -18.10 -24.34 29.27
N HIS A 302 -18.28 -23.11 28.81
CA HIS A 302 -18.29 -21.91 29.63
C HIS A 302 -19.69 -21.52 30.16
N GLN A 303 -20.72 -22.30 29.81
CA GLN A 303 -22.11 -22.08 30.26
C GLN A 303 -22.43 -22.87 31.54
N ILE A 304 -21.51 -23.73 32.02
CA ILE A 304 -21.70 -24.48 33.26
C ILE A 304 -21.33 -23.62 34.48
N THR A 305 -22.12 -23.72 35.55
CA THR A 305 -21.90 -22.97 36.80
C THR A 305 -20.59 -23.35 37.50
N SER A 306 -20.08 -24.56 37.28
CA SER A 306 -18.84 -25.07 37.86
C SER A 306 -17.60 -24.84 36.98
N PHE A 307 -17.67 -24.02 35.93
CA PHE A 307 -16.54 -23.85 35.00
C PHE A 307 -15.27 -23.44 35.73
N MET A 308 -15.35 -22.47 36.63
CA MET A 308 -14.18 -21.96 37.35
C MET A 308 -13.47 -23.03 38.19
N THR A 309 -14.18 -24.01 38.72
CA THR A 309 -13.60 -25.08 39.55
C THR A 309 -13.24 -26.32 38.75
N LYS A 310 -13.81 -26.51 37.56
CA LYS A 310 -13.60 -27.70 36.71
C LYS A 310 -12.90 -27.43 35.38
N HIS A 311 -12.48 -26.21 35.09
CA HIS A 311 -11.90 -25.85 33.78
C HIS A 311 -10.67 -26.68 33.42
N GLY A 312 -9.85 -27.11 34.39
CA GLY A 312 -8.70 -27.99 34.15
C GLY A 312 -9.08 -29.42 33.74
N GLU A 313 -10.30 -29.87 34.05
CA GLU A 313 -10.84 -31.17 33.63
C GLU A 313 -11.51 -31.08 32.25
N LEU A 314 -11.80 -29.87 31.75
CA LEU A 314 -12.52 -29.65 30.49
C LEU A 314 -11.61 -29.62 29.26
N SER A 315 -10.30 -29.45 29.43
CA SER A 315 -9.32 -29.54 28.35
C SER A 315 -7.96 -29.96 28.88
N GLU A 316 -7.42 -31.06 28.35
CA GLU A 316 -6.05 -31.51 28.64
C GLU A 316 -5.01 -30.62 27.96
N ASP A 317 -5.37 -30.02 26.82
CA ASP A 317 -4.53 -29.09 26.08
C ASP A 317 -4.93 -27.64 26.38
N THR A 318 -3.98 -26.86 26.90
CA THR A 318 -4.19 -25.43 27.19
C THR A 318 -4.18 -24.56 25.93
N GLN A 319 -3.67 -25.07 24.81
CA GLN A 319 -3.62 -24.32 23.54
C GLN A 319 -5.01 -24.05 22.97
N THR A 320 -5.98 -24.94 23.19
CA THR A 320 -7.37 -24.77 22.75
C THR A 320 -8.05 -23.55 23.39
N CYS A 321 -7.67 -23.21 24.63
CA CYS A 321 -8.12 -22.00 25.30
C CYS A 321 -7.62 -20.75 24.56
N PHE A 322 -6.39 -20.79 24.05
CA PHE A 322 -5.76 -19.68 23.34
C PHE A 322 -6.22 -19.56 21.88
N THR A 323 -7.15 -20.40 21.42
CA THR A 323 -7.92 -20.14 20.20
C THR A 323 -8.86 -18.94 20.38
N CYS A 324 -9.44 -18.77 21.58
CA CYS A 324 -10.35 -17.67 21.89
C CYS A 324 -9.74 -16.62 22.81
N HIS A 325 -8.75 -17.00 23.62
CA HIS A 325 -8.15 -16.13 24.63
C HIS A 325 -6.70 -15.75 24.32
N GLU A 326 -6.24 -14.67 24.93
CA GLU A 326 -4.85 -14.22 24.86
C GLU A 326 -4.18 -14.36 26.22
N ASN A 327 -2.97 -14.93 26.27
CA ASN A 327 -2.21 -15.12 27.50
C ASN A 327 -1.23 -13.96 27.78
N ARG A 328 -0.98 -13.10 26.79
CA ARG A 328 -0.08 -11.95 26.92
C ARG A 328 -0.85 -10.69 27.34
N ILE A 329 -0.43 -10.08 28.46
CA ILE A 329 -1.01 -8.83 28.97
C ILE A 329 -0.87 -7.68 27.95
N ASN A 330 0.28 -7.60 27.30
CA ASN A 330 0.62 -6.53 26.34
C ASN A 330 0.27 -6.89 24.89
N SER A 331 -0.61 -7.87 24.66
CA SER A 331 -1.08 -8.16 23.32
C SER A 331 -2.19 -7.19 22.91
N ASP A 332 -2.18 -6.76 21.66
CA ASP A 332 -3.21 -5.93 21.04
C ASP A 332 -4.37 -6.77 20.50
N ALA A 333 -4.37 -8.09 20.73
CA ALA A 333 -5.44 -8.98 20.28
C ALA A 333 -6.80 -8.53 20.87
N PRO A 334 -7.84 -8.37 20.04
CA PRO A 334 -9.15 -7.85 20.46
C PRO A 334 -10.02 -8.95 21.11
N VAL A 335 -9.43 -9.74 22.01
CA VAL A 335 -10.08 -10.82 22.75
C VAL A 335 -9.77 -10.73 24.24
N THR A 336 -10.53 -11.49 25.05
CA THR A 336 -10.32 -11.48 26.50
C THR A 336 -8.95 -12.05 26.85
N LYS A 337 -8.17 -11.25 27.59
CA LYS A 337 -6.85 -11.64 28.11
C LYS A 337 -7.03 -12.53 29.34
N VAL A 338 -6.61 -13.79 29.25
CA VAL A 338 -6.69 -14.78 30.33
C VAL A 338 -5.29 -15.25 30.64
N GLN A 339 -4.73 -14.71 31.72
CA GLN A 339 -3.40 -15.09 32.18
C GLN A 339 -3.50 -16.15 33.27
N CYS A 340 -2.90 -17.32 33.05
CA CYS A 340 -2.95 -18.42 34.01
C CYS A 340 -2.45 -18.00 35.39
N SER A 341 -1.36 -17.22 35.43
CA SER A 341 -0.78 -16.70 36.68
C SER A 341 -1.65 -15.68 37.40
N SER A 342 -2.73 -15.16 36.80
CA SER A 342 -3.67 -14.29 37.54
C SER A 342 -4.47 -15.07 38.59
N CYS A 343 -4.61 -16.39 38.41
CA CYS A 343 -5.36 -17.28 39.32
C CYS A 343 -4.50 -18.45 39.83
N HIS A 344 -3.64 -19.01 38.98
CA HIS A 344 -2.70 -20.10 39.27
C HIS A 344 -1.30 -19.55 39.59
N THR A 345 -1.20 -18.51 40.42
CA THR A 345 0.07 -18.23 41.09
C THR A 345 0.36 -19.40 42.02
N ARG A 346 1.57 -19.97 41.90
CA ARG A 346 2.16 -20.80 42.95
C ARG A 346 1.97 -20.02 44.26
N SER A 347 1.03 -20.48 45.09
CA SER A 347 0.80 -19.93 46.44
C SER A 347 2.13 -19.89 47.16
N HIS A 348 2.32 -18.88 48.03
CA HIS A 348 3.54 -18.56 48.78
C HIS A 348 4.66 -19.62 48.73
N LYS A 349 5.90 -19.22 48.40
CA LYS A 349 7.09 -20.09 48.33
C LYS A 349 7.11 -21.17 49.43
N GLU A 350 7.60 -22.36 49.11
CA GLU A 350 7.88 -23.40 50.10
C GLU A 350 8.58 -22.78 51.33
N ASN A 351 8.09 -23.11 52.52
CA ASN A 351 8.57 -22.56 53.80
C ASN A 351 8.25 -21.09 54.10
N TRP A 352 7.29 -20.45 53.41
CA TRP A 352 6.87 -19.08 53.78
C TRP A 352 6.37 -18.99 55.23
N LYS A 353 5.72 -20.04 55.73
CA LYS A 353 5.20 -20.10 57.11
C LYS A 353 6.32 -20.03 58.15
N SER A 354 7.48 -20.63 57.87
CA SER A 354 8.63 -20.60 58.79
C SER A 354 9.39 -19.29 58.76
N LYS A 355 9.18 -18.47 57.72
CA LYS A 355 9.75 -17.12 57.56
C LYS A 355 8.75 -16.02 57.86
N HIS A 356 7.52 -16.36 58.27
CA HIS A 356 6.50 -15.39 58.60
C HIS A 356 6.85 -14.74 59.95
N PRO A 357 6.77 -13.40 60.09
CA PRO A 357 7.15 -12.70 61.33
C PRO A 357 6.37 -13.15 62.57
N VAL A 358 5.19 -13.73 62.33
CA VAL A 358 4.30 -14.27 63.35
C VAL A 358 4.14 -15.78 63.12
N LYS A 359 4.31 -16.58 64.16
CA LYS A 359 4.21 -18.05 64.06
C LYS A 359 2.77 -18.45 63.70
N LEU A 360 2.57 -18.98 62.50
CA LEU A 360 1.26 -19.47 62.03
C LEU A 360 1.12 -20.97 62.32
N ALA A 361 -0.12 -21.44 62.56
CA ALA A 361 -0.39 -22.86 62.72
C ALA A 361 -0.09 -23.65 61.43
N GLU A 362 0.27 -24.93 61.58
CA GLU A 362 0.71 -25.79 60.46
C GLU A 362 -0.34 -25.87 59.34
N ASN A 363 -1.62 -25.79 59.67
CA ASN A 363 -2.75 -25.77 58.74
C ASN A 363 -3.57 -24.45 58.79
N GLN A 364 -2.94 -23.33 59.17
CA GLN A 364 -3.63 -22.03 59.23
C GLN A 364 -4.24 -21.67 57.87
N LYS A 365 -5.58 -21.58 57.82
CA LYS A 365 -6.34 -21.03 56.68
C LYS A 365 -6.42 -19.51 56.81
N PHE A 366 -6.73 -18.83 55.70
CA PHE A 366 -7.02 -17.40 55.73
C PHE A 366 -8.13 -17.12 56.75
N ASP A 367 -7.86 -16.18 57.64
CA ASP A 367 -8.83 -15.64 58.57
C ASP A 367 -8.73 -14.11 58.59
N LYS A 368 -9.75 -13.44 59.12
CA LYS A 368 -9.83 -11.97 59.07
C LYS A 368 -8.68 -11.27 59.81
N THR A 369 -7.94 -11.96 60.68
CA THR A 369 -6.79 -11.37 61.38
C THR A 369 -5.59 -11.16 60.46
N CYS A 370 -5.48 -11.90 59.35
CA CYS A 370 -4.43 -11.68 58.33
C CYS A 370 -4.54 -10.27 57.71
N LEU A 371 -5.74 -9.72 57.63
CA LEU A 371 -6.02 -8.39 57.07
C LEU A 371 -5.50 -7.23 57.94
N LYS A 372 -5.05 -7.52 59.17
CA LYS A 372 -4.43 -6.51 60.03
C LYS A 372 -3.06 -6.07 59.53
N CYS A 373 -2.36 -6.95 58.82
CA CYS A 373 -1.03 -6.67 58.27
C CYS A 373 -0.98 -6.75 56.74
N HIS A 374 -2.02 -7.29 56.10
CA HIS A 374 -2.10 -7.47 54.65
C HIS A 374 -3.35 -6.81 54.07
N VAL A 375 -3.23 -6.23 52.87
CA VAL A 375 -4.33 -5.51 52.21
C VAL A 375 -5.41 -6.48 51.73
N GLU A 376 -6.68 -6.18 52.05
CA GLU A 376 -7.85 -7.04 51.80
C GLU A 376 -8.04 -7.41 50.33
N THR A 377 -7.81 -6.47 49.42
CA THR A 377 -7.97 -6.69 47.97
C THR A 377 -6.94 -7.67 47.40
N THR A 378 -5.83 -7.91 48.10
CA THR A 378 -4.78 -8.86 47.70
C THR A 378 -5.16 -10.30 48.07
N CYS A 379 -5.83 -10.49 49.21
CA CYS A 379 -6.12 -11.83 49.75
C CYS A 379 -7.52 -12.35 49.37
N THR A 380 -8.53 -11.47 49.34
CA THR A 380 -9.94 -11.83 49.05
C THR A 380 -10.18 -12.25 47.60
N LYS A 381 -9.26 -11.93 46.69
CA LYS A 381 -9.26 -12.43 45.30
C LYS A 381 -9.03 -13.94 45.22
N CYS A 382 -8.27 -14.51 46.15
CA CYS A 382 -7.88 -15.93 46.13
C CYS A 382 -8.52 -16.75 47.26
N HIS A 383 -8.81 -16.14 48.41
CA HIS A 383 -9.45 -16.78 49.57
C HIS A 383 -10.84 -16.20 49.80
N ARG A 384 -11.78 -16.55 48.92
CA ARG A 384 -13.20 -16.21 49.12
C ARG A 384 -13.78 -17.04 50.27
N PRO A 385 -14.53 -16.45 51.21
CA PRO A 385 -15.28 -17.23 52.17
C PRO A 385 -16.34 -18.05 51.42
N ASP A 386 -16.51 -19.33 51.80
CA ASP A 386 -17.56 -20.19 51.26
C ASP A 386 -18.92 -19.50 51.39
N SER A 387 -19.51 -19.11 50.27
CA SER A 387 -20.84 -18.49 50.21
C SER A 387 -21.98 -19.51 50.39
N ASN A 388 -21.76 -20.56 51.18
CA ASN A 388 -22.73 -21.64 51.42
C ASN A 388 -23.03 -21.89 52.91
N GLN A 389 -23.15 -20.81 53.68
CA GLN A 389 -24.02 -20.82 54.86
C GLN A 389 -25.05 -19.70 54.71
N LYS A 390 -26.08 -19.95 53.88
CA LYS A 390 -27.39 -19.34 54.13
C LYS A 390 -27.81 -19.77 55.53
N ALA A 391 -28.06 -18.79 56.38
CA ALA A 391 -28.68 -18.95 57.68
C ALA A 391 -29.90 -19.87 57.58
N LYS A 392 -29.78 -21.09 58.14
CA LYS A 392 -30.94 -21.77 58.70
C LYS A 392 -31.19 -21.09 60.05
N LYS A 393 -32.33 -20.42 60.14
CA LYS A 393 -32.99 -20.14 61.41
C LYS A 393 -33.35 -21.46 62.10
#